data_AF-A0A3M2ASB3-F1
#
_entry.id   AF-A0A3M2ASB3-F1
#
_cell.length_a   1.000
_cell.length_b   1.000
_cell.length_c   1.000
_cell.angle_alpha   90.00
_cell.angle_beta   90.00
_cell.angle_gamma   90.00
#
_symmetry.space_group_name_H-M   'P 1'
#
loop_
_entity.id
_entity.type
_entity.pdbx_description
1 polymer ?
#
loop_
_entity_poly.entity_id
_entity_poly.type
_entity_poly.pdbx_seq_one_letter_code
_entity_poly.pdbx_strand_id
1 'polypeptide(L)'
;LLLLVAACSGAEPVAAPGEPAGGAAVGAPSPPEAAPAVESDPEAAAVLGLRVLHARSAGRLLARSCALRGPVGPVTCGATLHLALEFANPFPDEIELLQPEGGYGLEFRYTVERLFPNGGRERTTRVRVARLARPLSFAAGGRFRHEIDFELPEPDPVSAVWRIELGADLLLAGLRLGGRELPLDRFPLQPLRLRALPPGWEDVAAAPLERLLQAASLASPLADRHLLVAVELLPPEQRPEAVAALARALPEAPTPARATTIAVALEALTGAGIGAQPQRWLEWWGRRQNEGS
;
A
#
# COMPACT_ATOMS: atom_id res chain seq x y z
N LEU A 1 -26.13 -12.41 5.73
CA LEU A 1 -26.08 -11.68 7.01
C LEU A 1 -24.78 -12.07 7.71
N LEU A 2 -23.73 -11.26 7.60
CA LEU A 2 -22.45 -11.46 8.29
C LEU A 2 -22.07 -10.12 8.92
N LEU A 3 -22.20 -10.05 10.24
CA LEU A 3 -21.86 -8.88 11.05
C LEU A 3 -20.34 -8.83 11.25
N LEU A 4 -19.70 -7.82 10.66
CA LEU A 4 -18.33 -7.42 10.96
C LEU A 4 -18.36 -6.53 12.22
N VAL A 5 -17.91 -7.07 13.35
CA VAL A 5 -17.69 -6.29 14.58
C VAL A 5 -16.29 -5.68 14.50
N ALA A 6 -16.23 -4.37 14.26
CA ALA A 6 -15.01 -3.58 14.40
C ALA A 6 -14.91 -3.09 15.85
N ALA A 7 -13.96 -3.61 16.61
CA ALA A 7 -13.59 -3.08 17.92
C ALA A 7 -12.42 -2.10 17.74
N CYS A 8 -12.68 -0.81 17.96
CA CYS A 8 -11.66 0.22 18.09
C CYS A 8 -11.65 0.72 19.54
N SER A 9 -10.53 0.52 20.23
CA SER A 9 -10.15 1.21 21.47
C SER A 9 -8.64 1.47 21.31
N GLY A 10 -8.14 2.70 21.19
CA GLY A 10 -8.42 3.86 22.02
C GLY A 10 -7.30 3.95 23.05
N ALA A 11 -6.08 4.31 22.61
CA ALA A 11 -4.93 4.51 23.48
C ALA A 11 -4.75 6.01 23.73
N GLU A 12 -5.03 6.44 24.95
CA GLU A 12 -4.70 7.79 25.45
C GLU A 12 -3.24 7.86 25.95
N PRO A 13 -2.61 9.05 25.89
CA PRO A 13 -1.21 9.24 26.24
C PRO A 13 -0.97 9.34 27.76
N VAL A 14 0.16 8.77 28.17
CA VAL A 14 0.69 8.72 29.53
C VAL A 14 1.19 10.10 29.98
N ALA A 15 0.74 10.55 31.16
CA ALA A 15 1.25 11.72 31.86
C ALA A 15 2.52 11.41 32.69
N ALA A 16 3.34 12.44 32.86
CA ALA A 16 4.69 12.45 33.42
C ALA A 16 4.77 12.17 34.95
N PRO A 17 5.97 11.98 35.52
CA PRO A 17 6.19 11.18 36.73
C PRO A 17 6.08 11.98 38.03
N GLY A 18 5.59 11.30 39.08
CA GLY A 18 5.72 11.73 40.48
C GLY A 18 6.89 11.02 41.15
N GLU A 19 7.72 11.79 41.86
CA GLU A 19 8.72 11.28 42.81
C GLU A 19 8.06 10.46 43.92
N PRO A 20 8.79 9.49 44.48
CA PRO A 20 8.83 9.43 45.94
C PRO A 20 10.23 9.24 46.51
N ALA A 21 10.49 9.98 47.58
CA ALA A 21 11.50 9.70 48.59
C ALA A 21 11.07 8.52 49.49
N GLY A 22 12.04 7.76 50.01
CA GLY A 22 11.80 6.83 51.12
C GLY A 22 12.69 5.60 51.08
N GLY A 23 13.74 5.59 51.90
CA GLY A 23 14.64 4.46 52.04
C GLY A 23 14.03 3.24 52.75
N ALA A 24 14.50 2.06 52.37
CA ALA A 24 14.55 0.87 53.21
C ALA A 24 15.73 -0.01 52.74
N ALA A 25 16.52 -0.49 53.68
CA ALA A 25 17.68 -1.33 53.44
C ALA A 25 17.26 -2.68 52.82
N VAL A 26 17.72 -2.95 51.60
CA VAL A 26 17.50 -4.21 50.89
C VAL A 26 18.61 -5.19 51.26
N GLY A 27 18.23 -6.32 51.87
CA GLY A 27 19.12 -7.45 52.13
C GLY A 27 19.73 -7.99 50.83
N ALA A 28 20.99 -8.40 50.91
CA ALA A 28 21.73 -8.92 49.78
C ALA A 28 20.97 -10.08 49.08
N PRO A 29 20.75 -10.01 47.75
CA PRO A 29 20.17 -11.12 47.02
C PRO A 29 21.14 -12.30 47.00
N SER A 30 20.63 -13.49 47.34
CA SER A 30 21.34 -14.75 47.16
C SER A 30 21.79 -14.89 45.69
N PRO A 31 22.98 -15.45 45.42
CA PRO A 31 23.46 -15.65 44.07
C PRO A 31 22.46 -16.54 43.30
N PRO A 32 22.14 -16.21 42.03
CA PRO A 32 21.25 -17.02 41.22
C PRO A 32 21.83 -18.42 41.08
N GLU A 33 21.03 -19.41 41.45
CA GLU A 33 21.29 -20.83 41.22
C GLU A 33 21.59 -21.02 39.72
N ALA A 34 22.78 -21.54 39.42
CA ALA A 34 23.25 -21.69 38.05
C ALA A 34 22.26 -22.56 37.28
N ALA A 35 21.56 -21.97 36.30
CA ALA A 35 20.68 -22.71 35.42
C ALA A 35 21.47 -23.87 34.78
N PRO A 36 20.90 -25.09 34.73
CA PRO A 36 21.59 -26.22 34.15
C PRO A 36 21.97 -25.90 32.69
N ALA A 37 23.25 -26.11 32.37
CA ALA A 37 23.74 -25.96 31.01
C ALA A 37 23.00 -26.96 30.11
N VAL A 38 22.09 -26.46 29.27
CA VAL A 38 21.42 -27.25 28.26
C VAL A 38 22.46 -27.58 27.19
N GLU A 39 23.06 -28.77 27.28
CA GLU A 39 23.84 -29.36 26.19
C GLU A 39 22.93 -29.42 24.95
N SER A 40 23.23 -28.53 23.99
CA SER A 40 22.47 -28.41 22.77
C SER A 40 22.94 -29.49 21.80
N ASP A 41 22.10 -30.48 21.52
CA ASP A 41 22.39 -31.51 20.52
C ASP A 41 22.57 -30.87 19.12
N PRO A 42 23.78 -30.90 18.53
CA PRO A 42 24.06 -30.26 17.25
C PRO A 42 23.27 -30.88 16.09
N GLU A 43 22.89 -32.15 16.18
CA GLU A 43 22.11 -32.83 15.15
C GLU A 43 20.65 -32.34 15.16
N ALA A 44 20.05 -32.25 16.34
CA ALA A 44 18.72 -31.65 16.51
C ALA A 44 18.67 -30.19 16.01
N ALA A 45 19.73 -29.41 16.29
CA ALA A 45 19.87 -28.05 15.79
C ALA A 45 19.95 -27.98 14.25
N ALA A 46 20.71 -28.89 13.62
CA ALA A 46 20.83 -28.96 12.16
C ALA A 46 19.50 -29.33 11.48
N VAL A 47 18.77 -30.31 12.02
CA VAL A 47 17.44 -30.72 11.53
C VAL A 47 16.45 -29.55 11.61
N LEU A 48 16.43 -28.83 12.74
CA LEU A 48 15.60 -27.65 12.89
C LEU A 48 15.97 -26.56 11.88
N GLY A 49 17.27 -26.32 11.69
CA GLY A 49 17.77 -25.35 10.69
C GLY A 49 17.29 -25.66 9.27
N LEU A 50 17.38 -26.92 8.84
CA LEU A 50 16.88 -27.35 7.53
C LEU A 50 15.36 -27.18 7.40
N ARG A 51 14.59 -27.49 8.45
CA ARG A 51 13.12 -27.30 8.46
C ARG A 51 12.75 -25.83 8.31
N VAL A 52 13.45 -24.93 9.00
CA VAL A 52 13.23 -23.47 8.90
C VAL A 52 13.58 -22.96 7.50
N LEU A 53 14.69 -23.41 6.92
CA LEU A 53 15.05 -23.04 5.54
C LEU A 53 14.02 -23.53 4.52
N HIS A 54 13.53 -24.76 4.68
CA HIS A 54 12.47 -25.30 3.84
C HIS A 54 11.17 -24.50 3.98
N ALA A 55 10.74 -24.20 5.22
CA ALA A 55 9.57 -23.37 5.49
C ALA A 55 9.68 -21.98 4.85
N ARG A 56 10.84 -21.31 4.95
CA ARG A 56 11.09 -20.02 4.29
C ARG A 56 11.02 -20.12 2.77
N SER A 57 11.57 -21.19 2.19
CA SER A 57 11.50 -21.42 0.75
C SER A 57 10.05 -21.64 0.29
N ALA A 58 9.31 -22.48 1.01
CA ALA A 58 7.90 -22.73 0.75
C ALA A 58 7.06 -21.45 0.88
N GLY A 59 7.26 -20.68 1.94
CA GLY A 59 6.60 -19.38 2.15
C GLY A 59 6.84 -18.39 1.01
N ARG A 60 8.05 -18.35 0.42
CA ARG A 60 8.33 -17.50 -0.76
C ARG A 60 7.61 -17.97 -2.02
N LEU A 61 7.49 -19.29 -2.24
CA LEU A 61 6.75 -19.85 -3.38
C LEU A 61 5.24 -19.58 -3.23
N LEU A 62 4.72 -19.74 -2.02
CA LEU A 62 3.36 -19.36 -1.68
C LEU A 62 3.11 -17.87 -1.92
N ALA A 63 3.97 -16.99 -1.41
CA ALA A 63 3.87 -15.54 -1.62
C ALA A 63 3.80 -15.13 -3.10
N ARG A 64 4.52 -15.85 -3.98
CA ARG A 64 4.46 -15.61 -5.44
C ARG A 64 3.19 -16.13 -6.10
N SER A 65 2.50 -17.06 -5.45
CA SER A 65 1.30 -17.73 -5.96
C SER A 65 0.02 -17.19 -5.29
N CYS A 66 0.16 -16.21 -4.40
CA CYS A 66 -0.93 -15.54 -3.70
C CYS A 66 -0.99 -14.07 -4.10
N ALA A 67 -2.15 -13.62 -4.57
CA ALA A 67 -2.34 -12.25 -4.98
C ALA A 67 -3.66 -11.69 -4.44
N LEU A 68 -3.63 -10.41 -4.10
CA LEU A 68 -4.84 -9.60 -4.00
C LEU A 68 -5.16 -9.06 -5.40
N ARG A 69 -6.35 -9.38 -5.89
CA ARG A 69 -6.93 -8.79 -7.10
C ARG A 69 -8.00 -7.80 -6.70
N GLY A 70 -8.15 -6.75 -7.50
CA GLY A 70 -9.19 -5.75 -7.34
C GLY A 70 -9.64 -5.23 -8.70
N PRO A 71 -10.41 -4.13 -8.70
CA PRO A 71 -10.90 -3.52 -9.94
C PRO A 71 -9.74 -3.10 -10.86
N VAL A 72 -9.97 -3.20 -12.16
CA VAL A 72 -9.04 -2.72 -13.18
C VAL A 72 -9.29 -1.23 -13.39
N GLY A 73 -8.27 -0.42 -13.16
CA GLY A 73 -8.34 1.03 -13.37
C GLY A 73 -8.55 1.83 -12.09
N PRO A 74 -8.87 3.13 -12.23
CA PRO A 74 -9.18 3.99 -11.10
C PRO A 74 -10.49 3.61 -10.40
N VAL A 75 -10.57 3.94 -9.12
CA VAL A 75 -11.76 3.77 -8.29
C VAL A 75 -12.16 5.10 -7.68
N THR A 76 -13.39 5.21 -7.19
CA THR A 76 -13.84 6.44 -6.51
C THR A 76 -13.39 6.42 -5.04
N CYS A 77 -12.89 7.54 -4.53
CA CYS A 77 -12.55 7.69 -3.11
C CYS A 77 -13.78 7.43 -2.21
N GLY A 78 -13.57 6.77 -1.07
CA GLY A 78 -14.64 6.36 -0.16
C GLY A 78 -15.47 5.16 -0.64
N ALA A 79 -15.18 4.59 -1.81
CA ALA A 79 -15.86 3.38 -2.27
C ALA A 79 -15.44 2.14 -1.47
N THR A 80 -16.36 1.16 -1.39
CA THR A 80 -16.03 -0.21 -0.98
C THR A 80 -15.43 -0.94 -2.17
N LEU A 81 -14.23 -1.47 -2.00
CA LEU A 81 -13.55 -2.29 -2.99
C LEU A 81 -13.92 -3.76 -2.78
N HIS A 82 -14.38 -4.40 -3.85
CA HIS A 82 -14.53 -5.85 -3.89
C HIS A 82 -13.21 -6.47 -4.34
N LEU A 83 -12.47 -7.02 -3.38
CA LEU A 83 -11.18 -7.65 -3.62
C LEU A 83 -11.34 -9.17 -3.70
N ALA A 84 -10.51 -9.82 -4.51
CA ALA A 84 -10.37 -11.25 -4.53
C ALA A 84 -8.99 -11.65 -4.02
N LEU A 85 -8.95 -12.40 -2.92
CA LEU A 85 -7.80 -13.16 -2.51
C LEU A 85 -7.70 -14.40 -3.39
N GLU A 86 -6.69 -14.45 -4.25
CA GLU A 86 -6.41 -15.60 -5.12
C GLU A 86 -5.17 -16.33 -4.64
N PHE A 87 -5.29 -17.64 -4.58
CA PHE A 87 -4.24 -18.55 -4.13
C PHE A 87 -4.13 -19.70 -5.13
N ALA A 88 -2.91 -20.07 -5.51
CA ALA A 88 -2.63 -21.29 -6.24
C ALA A 88 -1.58 -22.12 -5.49
N ASN A 89 -1.78 -23.43 -5.41
CA ASN A 89 -0.78 -24.35 -4.87
C ASN A 89 0.39 -24.50 -5.87
N PRO A 90 1.60 -24.02 -5.54
CA PRO A 90 2.75 -24.13 -6.44
C PRO A 90 3.49 -25.47 -6.33
N PHE A 91 3.07 -26.35 -5.42
CA PHE A 91 3.75 -27.60 -5.11
C PHE A 91 3.14 -28.78 -5.88
N PRO A 92 3.92 -29.84 -6.12
CA PRO A 92 3.42 -31.08 -6.71
C PRO A 92 2.57 -31.91 -5.74
N ASP A 93 2.60 -31.58 -4.45
CA ASP A 93 1.87 -32.27 -3.39
C ASP A 93 0.70 -31.43 -2.88
N GLU A 94 -0.23 -32.07 -2.18
CA GLU A 94 -1.25 -31.37 -1.39
C GLU A 94 -0.59 -30.52 -0.30
N ILE A 95 -1.16 -29.34 -0.09
CA ILE A 95 -0.82 -28.47 1.03
C ILE A 95 -2.04 -28.18 1.88
N GLU A 96 -1.78 -28.02 3.17
CA GLU A 96 -2.75 -27.54 4.15
C GLU A 96 -2.10 -26.42 4.96
N LEU A 97 -2.73 -25.25 4.96
CA LEU A 97 -2.32 -24.16 5.84
C LEU A 97 -2.94 -24.44 7.22
N LEU A 98 -2.12 -24.63 8.24
CA LEU A 98 -2.59 -24.95 9.58
C LEU A 98 -3.21 -23.71 10.23
N GLN A 99 -4.44 -23.85 10.71
CA GLN A 99 -5.21 -22.76 11.28
C GLN A 99 -4.73 -22.42 12.71
N PRO A 100 -4.47 -21.14 13.04
CA PRO A 100 -4.23 -20.70 14.42
C PRO A 100 -5.47 -20.85 15.32
N GLU A 101 -5.25 -20.83 16.63
CA GLU A 101 -6.33 -20.67 17.61
C GLU A 101 -7.08 -19.35 17.34
N GLY A 102 -8.31 -19.44 16.81
CA GLY A 102 -9.13 -18.27 16.43
C GLY A 102 -9.29 -18.00 14.93
N GLY A 103 -8.70 -18.82 14.06
CA GLY A 103 -8.82 -18.68 12.61
C GLY A 103 -7.61 -18.07 11.92
N TYR A 104 -7.59 -18.15 10.59
CA TYR A 104 -6.54 -17.48 9.82
C TYR A 104 -6.73 -15.96 9.94
N GLY A 105 -5.66 -15.26 10.26
CA GLY A 105 -5.63 -13.81 10.25
C GLY A 105 -5.17 -13.30 8.88
N LEU A 106 -5.80 -12.25 8.38
CA LEU A 106 -5.34 -11.52 7.20
C LEU A 106 -5.03 -10.08 7.64
N GLU A 107 -3.76 -9.76 7.79
CA GLU A 107 -3.28 -8.44 8.18
C GLU A 107 -3.06 -7.59 6.92
N PHE A 108 -4.01 -6.74 6.59
CA PHE A 108 -3.87 -5.77 5.52
C PHE A 108 -3.05 -4.58 6.00
N ARG A 109 -1.99 -4.25 5.25
CA ARG A 109 -1.24 -3.01 5.41
C ARG A 109 -1.40 -2.19 4.15
N TYR A 110 -1.98 -1.01 4.28
CA TYR A 110 -2.16 -0.13 3.14
C TYR A 110 -1.56 1.24 3.37
N THR A 111 -0.91 1.73 2.32
CA THR A 111 -0.36 3.07 2.24
C THR A 111 -1.23 3.88 1.30
N VAL A 112 -1.66 5.07 1.73
CA VAL A 112 -2.30 6.06 0.88
C VAL A 112 -1.34 7.24 0.73
N GLU A 113 -0.86 7.48 -0.49
CA GLU A 113 -0.18 8.73 -0.86
C GLU A 113 -1.21 9.66 -1.52
N ARG A 114 -1.45 10.81 -0.89
CA ARG A 114 -2.35 11.85 -1.39
C ARG A 114 -1.55 12.94 -2.09
N LEU A 115 -1.96 13.29 -3.30
CA LEU A 115 -1.40 14.41 -4.05
C LEU A 115 -2.33 15.62 -3.95
N PHE A 116 -1.74 16.76 -3.60
CA PHE A 116 -2.45 18.04 -3.50
C PHE A 116 -2.08 18.95 -4.67
N PRO A 117 -2.99 19.82 -5.14
CA PRO A 117 -2.73 20.63 -6.32
C PRO A 117 -1.54 21.58 -6.20
N ASN A 118 -1.15 21.99 -5.00
CA ASN A 118 0.02 22.85 -4.75
C ASN A 118 1.33 22.07 -4.53
N GLY A 119 1.35 20.76 -4.78
CA GLY A 119 2.54 19.93 -4.65
C GLY A 119 2.76 19.36 -3.25
N GLY A 120 1.87 19.67 -2.31
CA GLY A 120 1.79 18.93 -1.06
C GLY A 120 1.63 17.44 -1.32
N ARG A 121 2.23 16.62 -0.45
CA ARG A 121 2.02 15.18 -0.42
C ARG A 121 1.82 14.74 1.02
N GLU A 122 0.84 13.89 1.23
CA GLU A 122 0.61 13.24 2.52
C GLU A 122 0.70 11.74 2.32
N ARG A 123 1.45 11.04 3.18
CA ARG A 123 1.54 9.59 3.17
C ARG A 123 1.05 9.05 4.50
N THR A 124 -0.02 8.27 4.47
CA THR A 124 -0.57 7.61 5.65
C THR A 124 -0.51 6.11 5.48
N THR A 125 -0.07 5.40 6.52
CA THR A 125 -0.08 3.93 6.57
C THR A 125 -1.11 3.49 7.61
N ARG A 126 -1.92 2.51 7.24
CA ARG A 126 -2.93 1.92 8.11
C ARG A 126 -2.85 0.41 8.08
N VAL A 127 -3.30 -0.22 9.17
CA VAL A 127 -3.37 -1.66 9.33
C VAL A 127 -4.81 -2.05 9.64
N ARG A 128 -5.31 -3.09 8.98
CA ARG A 128 -6.63 -3.69 9.22
C ARG A 128 -6.47 -5.19 9.29
N VAL A 129 -7.11 -5.84 10.25
CA VAL A 129 -7.11 -7.30 10.37
C VAL A 129 -8.47 -7.83 9.99
N ALA A 130 -8.50 -8.83 9.11
CA ALA A 130 -9.67 -9.63 8.81
C ALA A 130 -9.43 -11.09 9.22
N ARG A 131 -10.50 -11.89 9.29
CA ARG A 131 -10.43 -13.32 9.57
C ARG A 131 -10.97 -14.12 8.41
N LEU A 132 -10.31 -15.23 8.10
CA LEU A 132 -10.84 -16.24 7.18
C LEU A 132 -11.31 -17.43 8.00
N ALA A 133 -12.59 -17.77 7.87
CA ALA A 133 -13.24 -18.81 8.67
C ALA A 133 -13.20 -20.21 8.02
N ARG A 134 -12.55 -20.36 6.86
CA ARG A 134 -12.55 -21.60 6.09
C ARG A 134 -11.18 -22.25 6.13
N PRO A 135 -11.09 -23.57 6.38
CA PRO A 135 -9.86 -24.34 6.21
C PRO A 135 -9.29 -24.16 4.81
N LEU A 136 -7.96 -24.05 4.72
CA LEU A 136 -7.23 -23.82 3.49
C LEU A 136 -6.40 -25.08 3.17
N SER A 137 -7.03 -26.06 2.53
CA SER A 137 -6.36 -27.23 1.94
C SER A 137 -6.51 -27.21 0.42
N PHE A 138 -5.41 -27.51 -0.28
CA PHE A 138 -5.33 -27.43 -1.73
C PHE A 138 -4.58 -28.64 -2.28
N ALA A 139 -5.25 -29.40 -3.15
CA ALA A 139 -4.59 -30.43 -3.97
C ALA A 139 -3.47 -29.82 -4.82
N ALA A 140 -2.59 -30.67 -5.36
CA ALA A 140 -1.55 -30.26 -6.29
C ALA A 140 -2.12 -29.47 -7.47
N GLY A 141 -1.61 -28.25 -7.71
CA GLY A 141 -2.13 -27.33 -8.73
C GLY A 141 -3.51 -26.74 -8.45
N GLY A 142 -4.10 -27.03 -7.29
CA GLY A 142 -5.39 -26.50 -6.85
C GLY A 142 -5.37 -24.97 -6.70
N ARG A 143 -6.55 -24.37 -6.84
CA ARG A 143 -6.75 -22.92 -6.74
C ARG A 143 -7.85 -22.60 -5.76
N PHE A 144 -7.71 -21.44 -5.13
CA PHE A 144 -8.68 -20.88 -4.19
C PHE A 144 -8.90 -19.42 -4.46
N ARG A 145 -10.15 -19.01 -4.28
CA ARG A 145 -10.58 -17.62 -4.40
C ARG A 145 -11.52 -17.29 -3.26
N HIS A 146 -11.28 -16.17 -2.61
CA HIS A 146 -12.15 -15.62 -1.58
C HIS A 146 -12.36 -14.13 -1.80
N GLU A 147 -13.62 -13.71 -1.70
CA GLU A 147 -14.01 -12.32 -1.90
C GLU A 147 -14.03 -11.59 -0.57
N ILE A 148 -13.49 -10.37 -0.56
CA ILE A 148 -13.30 -9.55 0.63
C ILE A 148 -13.71 -8.13 0.27
N ASP A 149 -14.61 -7.57 1.07
CA ASP A 149 -14.95 -6.15 0.99
C ASP A 149 -13.92 -5.33 1.77
N PHE A 150 -13.34 -4.34 1.10
CA PHE A 150 -12.35 -3.44 1.67
C PHE A 150 -12.79 -1.99 1.49
N GLU A 151 -13.15 -1.35 2.59
CA GLU A 151 -13.61 0.05 2.59
C GLU A 151 -12.43 1.01 2.50
N LEU A 152 -12.47 1.92 1.51
CA LEU A 152 -11.53 3.03 1.44
C LEU A 152 -11.87 4.12 2.46
N PRO A 153 -10.86 4.89 2.94
CA PRO A 153 -11.14 6.05 3.76
C PRO A 153 -12.06 7.05 3.04
N GLU A 154 -12.84 7.79 3.83
CA GLU A 154 -13.67 8.88 3.32
C GLU A 154 -12.84 9.92 2.54
N PRO A 155 -13.35 10.42 1.40
CA PRO A 155 -12.63 11.37 0.57
C PRO A 155 -12.31 12.66 1.36
N ASP A 156 -11.07 13.09 1.26
CA ASP A 156 -10.68 14.43 1.69
C ASP A 156 -11.03 15.42 0.56
N PRO A 157 -11.70 16.54 0.86
CA PRO A 157 -12.10 17.51 -0.16
C PRO A 157 -10.92 18.20 -0.85
N VAL A 158 -9.74 18.22 -0.24
CA VAL A 158 -8.58 18.97 -0.75
C VAL A 158 -7.70 18.14 -1.69
N SER A 159 -7.54 16.85 -1.42
CA SER A 159 -6.70 15.96 -2.22
C SER A 159 -7.30 15.61 -3.58
N ALA A 160 -6.43 15.57 -4.60
CA ALA A 160 -6.81 15.32 -5.98
C ALA A 160 -6.72 13.85 -6.37
N VAL A 161 -5.66 13.17 -5.94
CA VAL A 161 -5.34 11.81 -6.34
C VAL A 161 -4.84 11.03 -5.15
N TRP A 162 -5.34 9.81 -4.98
CA TRP A 162 -4.86 8.87 -3.99
C TRP A 162 -4.19 7.70 -4.67
N ARG A 163 -2.90 7.49 -4.41
CA ARG A 163 -2.18 6.29 -4.83
C ARG A 163 -2.16 5.32 -3.65
N ILE A 164 -2.74 4.16 -3.85
CA ILE A 164 -2.96 3.18 -2.78
C ILE A 164 -2.11 1.96 -3.08
N GLU A 165 -1.24 1.59 -2.13
CA GLU A 165 -0.54 0.31 -2.14
C GLU A 165 -1.09 -0.54 -1.00
N LEU A 166 -1.83 -1.58 -1.35
CA LEU A 166 -2.48 -2.51 -0.42
C LEU A 166 -1.71 -3.84 -0.42
N GLY A 167 -0.96 -4.09 0.64
CA GLY A 167 -0.39 -5.39 0.94
C GLY A 167 -1.25 -6.15 1.95
N ALA A 168 -1.04 -7.46 2.03
CA ALA A 168 -1.56 -8.25 3.14
C ALA A 168 -0.59 -9.37 3.51
N ASP A 169 -0.59 -9.74 4.79
CA ASP A 169 0.07 -10.94 5.30
C ASP A 169 -0.99 -11.95 5.75
N LEU A 170 -0.88 -13.19 5.29
CA LEU A 170 -1.68 -14.29 5.83
C LEU A 170 -0.97 -14.87 7.06
N LEU A 171 -1.69 -14.95 8.18
CA LEU A 171 -1.23 -15.50 9.45
C LEU A 171 -1.76 -16.94 9.63
N LEU A 172 -0.86 -17.86 9.95
CA LEU A 172 -1.12 -19.29 10.09
C LEU A 172 -0.28 -19.90 11.25
N ALA A 173 -0.61 -21.12 11.64
CA ALA A 173 0.12 -21.86 12.67
C ALA A 173 1.27 -22.72 12.11
N GLY A 174 1.22 -23.02 10.81
CA GLY A 174 2.18 -23.87 10.13
C GLY A 174 1.71 -24.24 8.73
N LEU A 175 2.59 -24.88 7.96
CA LEU A 175 2.27 -25.42 6.64
C LEU A 175 2.47 -26.93 6.67
N ARG A 176 1.48 -27.72 6.30
CA ARG A 176 1.65 -29.14 6.02
C ARG A 176 1.82 -29.33 4.52
N LEU A 177 2.94 -29.90 4.10
CA LEU A 177 3.29 -30.16 2.70
C LEU A 177 3.67 -31.64 2.56
N GLY A 178 2.89 -32.41 1.78
CA GLY A 178 3.14 -33.84 1.61
C GLY A 178 3.21 -34.60 2.94
N GLY A 179 2.34 -34.25 3.90
CA GLY A 179 2.30 -34.83 5.25
C GLY A 179 3.35 -34.33 6.23
N ARG A 180 4.28 -33.46 5.81
CA ARG A 180 5.30 -32.87 6.69
C ARG A 180 4.91 -31.48 7.15
N GLU A 181 5.01 -31.24 8.46
CA GLU A 181 4.77 -29.92 9.03
C GLU A 181 6.01 -29.05 9.01
N LEU A 182 5.85 -27.85 8.46
CA LEU A 182 6.85 -26.81 8.32
C LEU A 182 6.49 -25.62 9.21
N PRO A 183 7.44 -25.07 9.99
CA PRO A 183 7.21 -23.91 10.82
C PRO A 183 7.10 -22.65 9.95
N LEU A 184 5.89 -22.34 9.49
CA LEU A 184 5.54 -21.13 8.75
C LEU A 184 4.39 -20.44 9.47
N ASP A 185 4.65 -19.26 10.00
CA ASP A 185 3.70 -18.48 10.81
C ASP A 185 3.00 -17.38 10.01
N ARG A 186 3.68 -16.88 8.97
CA ARG A 186 3.12 -15.90 8.04
C ARG A 186 3.80 -15.92 6.68
N PHE A 187 3.11 -15.42 5.67
CA PHE A 187 3.72 -15.01 4.41
C PHE A 187 2.98 -13.83 3.76
N PRO A 188 3.70 -12.95 3.05
CA PRO A 188 3.10 -11.82 2.37
C PRO A 188 2.41 -12.25 1.08
N LEU A 189 1.33 -11.55 0.75
CA LEU A 189 0.66 -11.62 -0.54
C LEU A 189 1.26 -10.59 -1.49
N GLN A 190 1.13 -10.82 -2.80
CA GLN A 190 1.48 -9.79 -3.77
C GLN A 190 0.63 -8.52 -3.54
N PRO A 191 1.28 -7.34 -3.43
CA PRO A 191 0.57 -6.11 -3.17
C PRO A 191 -0.27 -5.69 -4.39
N LEU A 192 -1.43 -5.12 -4.11
CA LEU A 192 -2.31 -4.52 -5.09
C LEU A 192 -2.07 -3.01 -5.10
N ARG A 193 -1.83 -2.45 -6.28
CA ARG A 193 -1.67 -1.01 -6.49
C ARG A 193 -2.90 -0.46 -7.19
N LEU A 194 -3.50 0.56 -6.59
CA LEU A 194 -4.74 1.18 -7.07
C LEU A 194 -4.59 2.70 -7.08
N ARG A 195 -5.48 3.33 -7.83
CA ARG A 195 -5.65 4.79 -7.84
C ARG A 195 -7.08 5.09 -7.46
N ALA A 196 -7.27 5.90 -6.42
CA ALA A 196 -8.58 6.42 -6.07
C ALA A 196 -8.67 7.90 -6.44
N LEU A 197 -9.78 8.29 -7.06
CA LEU A 197 -10.05 9.61 -7.61
C LEU A 197 -11.34 10.18 -7.01
N PRO A 198 -11.50 11.53 -6.99
CA PRO A 198 -12.77 12.16 -6.65
C PRO A 198 -13.95 11.63 -7.44
N PRO A 199 -15.18 11.65 -6.88
CA PRO A 199 -16.40 11.47 -7.66
C PRO A 199 -16.45 12.39 -8.90
N GLY A 200 -16.93 11.87 -10.03
CA GLY A 200 -17.03 12.60 -11.30
C GLY A 200 -15.76 12.59 -12.15
N TRP A 201 -14.77 11.75 -11.80
CA TRP A 201 -13.54 11.59 -12.57
C TRP A 201 -13.77 10.92 -13.93
N GLU A 202 -14.89 10.23 -14.11
CA GLU A 202 -15.28 9.54 -15.33
C GLU A 202 -15.39 10.51 -16.52
N ASP A 203 -15.91 11.73 -16.29
CA ASP A 203 -15.99 12.79 -17.29
C ASP A 203 -14.61 13.32 -17.70
N VAL A 204 -13.63 13.21 -16.80
CA VAL A 204 -12.23 13.53 -17.08
C VAL A 204 -11.57 12.40 -17.87
N ALA A 205 -11.90 11.15 -17.54
CA ALA A 205 -11.35 9.95 -18.20
C ALA A 205 -11.76 9.83 -19.67
N ALA A 206 -12.91 10.38 -20.06
CA ALA A 206 -13.39 10.36 -21.44
C ALA A 206 -12.50 11.18 -22.40
N ALA A 207 -11.89 12.26 -21.91
CA ALA A 207 -11.05 13.17 -22.71
C ALA A 207 -9.93 13.81 -21.86
N PRO A 208 -8.97 13.03 -21.34
CA PRO A 208 -8.06 13.49 -20.30
C PRO A 208 -7.17 14.64 -20.75
N LEU A 209 -6.66 14.62 -21.98
CA LEU A 209 -5.85 15.71 -22.53
C LEU A 209 -6.65 17.01 -22.68
N GLU A 210 -7.85 16.96 -23.27
CA GLU A 210 -8.70 18.14 -23.42
C GLU A 210 -9.03 18.75 -22.06
N ARG A 211 -9.40 17.91 -21.09
CA ARG A 211 -9.76 18.32 -19.73
C ARG A 211 -8.57 18.89 -18.97
N LEU A 212 -7.37 18.37 -19.20
CA LEU A 212 -6.11 18.93 -18.66
C LEU A 212 -5.92 20.37 -19.14
N LEU A 213 -6.02 20.61 -20.45
CA LEU A 213 -5.79 21.93 -21.05
C LEU A 213 -6.86 22.93 -20.63
N GLN A 214 -8.12 22.48 -20.61
CA GLN A 214 -9.23 23.27 -20.08
C GLN A 214 -8.94 23.66 -18.63
N ALA A 215 -8.61 22.71 -17.76
CA ALA A 215 -8.32 22.96 -16.36
C ALA A 215 -7.15 23.95 -16.17
N ALA A 216 -6.08 23.83 -16.95
CA ALA A 216 -4.92 24.72 -16.87
C ALA A 216 -5.25 26.20 -17.10
N SER A 217 -6.25 26.48 -17.94
CA SER A 217 -6.67 27.86 -18.28
C SER A 217 -7.65 28.49 -17.28
N LEU A 218 -8.26 27.71 -16.38
CA LEU A 218 -9.30 28.19 -15.47
C LEU A 218 -8.72 28.76 -14.17
N ALA A 219 -9.22 29.91 -13.74
CA ALA A 219 -8.86 30.53 -12.46
C ALA A 219 -9.49 29.85 -11.23
N SER A 220 -10.36 28.85 -11.44
CA SER A 220 -11.08 28.17 -10.35
C SER A 220 -10.18 27.18 -9.58
N PRO A 221 -10.16 27.22 -8.23
CA PRO A 221 -9.44 26.23 -7.43
C PRO A 221 -9.88 24.78 -7.67
N LEU A 222 -11.16 24.56 -8.01
CA LEU A 222 -11.66 23.22 -8.33
C LEU A 222 -10.98 22.64 -9.58
N ALA A 223 -10.60 23.49 -10.54
CA ALA A 223 -9.89 23.05 -11.72
C ALA A 223 -8.44 22.63 -11.38
N ASP A 224 -7.86 23.03 -10.26
CA ASP A 224 -6.52 22.53 -9.85
C ASP A 224 -6.57 21.02 -9.54
N ARG A 225 -7.68 20.57 -8.95
CA ARG A 225 -7.96 19.16 -8.69
C ARG A 225 -8.13 18.38 -10.01
N HIS A 226 -8.95 18.90 -10.92
CA HIS A 226 -9.19 18.26 -12.22
C HIS A 226 -7.92 18.18 -13.06
N LEU A 227 -7.02 19.16 -12.95
CA LEU A 227 -5.74 19.14 -13.63
C LEU A 227 -4.93 17.92 -13.20
N LEU A 228 -4.76 17.66 -11.90
CA LEU A 228 -4.03 16.48 -11.41
C LEU A 228 -4.75 15.16 -11.71
N VAL A 229 -6.08 15.13 -11.65
CA VAL A 229 -6.87 13.94 -12.04
C VAL A 229 -6.66 13.62 -13.52
N ALA A 230 -6.70 14.63 -14.39
CA ALA A 230 -6.42 14.47 -15.81
C ALA A 230 -5.01 13.93 -16.06
N VAL A 231 -4.00 14.44 -15.33
CA VAL A 231 -2.62 13.94 -15.40
C VAL A 231 -2.53 12.44 -15.14
N GLU A 232 -3.23 11.94 -14.12
CA GLU A 232 -3.22 10.51 -13.78
C GLU A 232 -3.95 9.65 -14.82
N LEU A 233 -4.97 10.20 -15.45
CA LEU A 233 -5.79 9.50 -16.44
C LEU A 233 -5.20 9.55 -17.86
N LEU A 234 -4.17 10.37 -18.09
CA LEU A 234 -3.53 10.48 -19.40
C LEU A 234 -2.88 9.16 -19.82
N PRO A 235 -3.23 8.64 -21.02
CA PRO A 235 -2.57 7.49 -21.57
C PRO A 235 -1.14 7.84 -22.01
N PRO A 236 -0.20 6.86 -22.04
CA PRO A 236 1.22 7.10 -22.30
C PRO A 236 1.50 7.89 -23.59
N GLU A 237 0.75 7.61 -24.65
CA GLU A 237 0.87 8.24 -25.97
C GLU A 237 0.54 9.75 -25.97
N GLN A 238 -0.31 10.22 -25.06
CA GLN A 238 -0.68 11.64 -24.97
C GLN A 238 0.27 12.44 -24.06
N ARG A 239 1.15 11.78 -23.31
CA ARG A 239 2.04 12.45 -22.35
C ARG A 239 2.97 13.48 -22.98
N PRO A 240 3.63 13.23 -24.13
CA PRO A 240 4.51 14.24 -24.73
C PRO A 240 3.77 15.52 -25.12
N GLU A 241 2.56 15.38 -25.66
CA GLU A 241 1.70 16.50 -26.01
C GLU A 241 1.24 17.28 -24.78
N ALA A 242 0.80 16.57 -23.73
CA ALA A 242 0.42 17.16 -22.46
C ALA A 242 1.56 17.96 -21.82
N VAL A 243 2.78 17.41 -21.81
CA VAL A 243 3.98 18.11 -21.29
C VAL A 243 4.24 19.39 -22.08
N ALA A 244 4.22 19.33 -23.42
CA ALA A 244 4.46 20.49 -24.26
C ALA A 244 3.39 21.57 -24.05
N ALA A 245 2.13 21.17 -23.93
CA ALA A 245 1.02 22.09 -23.75
C ALA A 245 1.00 22.73 -22.35
N LEU A 246 1.27 21.96 -21.29
CA LEU A 246 1.41 22.51 -19.93
C LEU A 246 2.61 23.45 -19.81
N ALA A 247 3.75 23.12 -20.42
CA ALA A 247 4.91 24.00 -20.43
C ALA A 247 4.63 25.33 -21.13
N ARG A 248 3.84 25.32 -22.22
CA ARG A 248 3.37 26.54 -22.90
C ARG A 248 2.32 27.31 -22.10
N ALA A 249 1.46 26.63 -21.34
CA ALA A 249 0.44 27.27 -20.51
C ALA A 249 1.03 27.89 -19.23
N LEU A 250 2.20 27.44 -18.78
CA LEU A 250 2.80 27.85 -17.51
C LEU A 250 3.03 29.37 -17.37
N PRO A 251 3.54 30.12 -18.38
CA PRO A 251 3.65 31.58 -18.33
C PRO A 251 2.29 32.30 -18.29
N GLU A 252 1.24 31.67 -18.83
CA GLU A 252 -0.11 32.24 -18.96
C GLU A 252 -1.04 31.80 -17.82
N ALA A 253 -0.49 31.16 -16.78
CA ALA A 253 -1.28 30.63 -15.69
C ALA A 253 -2.10 31.75 -15.01
N PRO A 254 -3.43 31.60 -14.86
CA PRO A 254 -4.32 32.65 -14.34
C PRO A 254 -4.02 33.07 -12.90
N THR A 255 -3.35 32.22 -12.12
CA THR A 255 -2.95 32.52 -10.74
C THR A 255 -1.57 31.90 -10.42
N PRO A 256 -0.83 32.43 -9.43
CA PRO A 256 0.40 31.80 -8.95
C PRO A 256 0.19 30.36 -8.46
N ALA A 257 -0.94 30.10 -7.80
CA ALA A 257 -1.29 28.76 -7.33
C ALA A 257 -1.45 27.78 -8.50
N ARG A 258 -2.16 28.20 -9.56
CA ARG A 258 -2.30 27.41 -10.80
C ARG A 258 -0.95 27.14 -11.45
N ALA A 259 -0.05 28.12 -11.49
CA ALA A 259 1.31 27.93 -12.02
C ALA A 259 2.05 26.84 -11.24
N THR A 260 1.96 26.84 -9.91
CA THR A 260 2.49 25.76 -9.06
C THR A 260 1.83 24.43 -9.37
N THR A 261 0.51 24.37 -9.56
CA THR A 261 -0.19 23.13 -9.94
C THR A 261 0.24 22.60 -11.30
N ILE A 262 0.44 23.47 -12.29
CA ILE A 262 0.99 23.10 -13.60
C ILE A 262 2.42 22.53 -13.43
N ALA A 263 3.27 23.14 -12.59
CA ALA A 263 4.60 22.62 -12.28
C ALA A 263 4.55 21.22 -11.62
N VAL A 264 3.60 20.99 -10.72
CA VAL A 264 3.38 19.67 -10.08
C VAL A 264 2.91 18.62 -11.09
N ALA A 265 2.04 19.02 -12.02
CA ALA A 265 1.60 18.16 -13.11
C ALA A 265 2.76 17.80 -14.06
N LEU A 266 3.62 18.76 -14.40
CA LEU A 266 4.82 18.52 -15.18
C LEU A 266 5.78 17.54 -14.47
N GLU A 267 5.98 17.69 -13.16
CA GLU A 267 6.76 16.75 -12.35
C GLU A 267 6.16 15.35 -12.38
N ALA A 268 4.84 15.22 -12.23
CA ALA A 268 4.15 13.94 -12.26
C ALA A 268 4.23 13.25 -13.64
N LEU A 269 4.19 14.01 -14.74
CA LEU A 269 4.25 13.47 -16.10
C LEU A 269 5.66 13.05 -16.53
N THR A 270 6.68 13.79 -16.07
CA THR A 270 8.07 13.63 -16.57
C THR A 270 8.99 12.91 -15.60
N GLY A 271 8.72 12.96 -14.29
CA GLY A 271 9.61 12.44 -13.25
C GLY A 271 10.98 13.13 -13.21
N ALA A 272 11.09 14.37 -13.69
CA ALA A 272 12.36 15.06 -13.89
C ALA A 272 13.04 15.53 -12.59
N GLY A 273 12.37 15.48 -11.43
CA GLY A 273 12.94 15.88 -10.14
C GLY A 273 13.15 17.40 -10.01
N ILE A 274 12.45 18.21 -10.80
CA ILE A 274 12.55 19.68 -10.80
C ILE A 274 11.72 20.29 -9.65
N GLY A 275 10.66 19.59 -9.25
CA GLY A 275 9.76 19.97 -8.18
C GLY A 275 8.66 20.93 -8.64
N ALA A 276 8.07 21.66 -7.69
CA ALA A 276 6.87 22.47 -7.93
C ALA A 276 7.15 23.94 -8.32
N GLN A 277 8.39 24.30 -8.68
CA GLN A 277 8.78 25.69 -8.96
C GLN A 277 8.59 26.06 -10.44
N PRO A 278 7.65 26.97 -10.79
CA PRO A 278 7.34 27.29 -12.19
C PRO A 278 8.56 27.76 -13.01
N GLN A 279 9.42 28.62 -12.45
CA GLN A 279 10.55 29.20 -13.17
C GLN A 279 11.54 28.13 -13.66
N ARG A 280 11.80 27.10 -12.82
CA ARG A 280 12.69 25.99 -13.20
C ARG A 280 12.14 25.16 -14.36
N TRP A 281 10.82 25.05 -14.45
CA TRP A 281 10.18 24.35 -15.58
C TRP A 281 10.31 25.12 -16.88
N LEU A 282 10.22 26.45 -16.84
CA LEU A 282 10.45 27.29 -18.03
C LEU A 282 11.89 27.17 -18.53
N GLU A 283 12.87 27.20 -17.62
CA GLU A 283 14.29 27.00 -17.96
C GLU A 283 14.56 25.59 -18.54
N TRP A 284 13.96 24.56 -17.95
CA TRP A 284 14.08 23.19 -18.45
C TRP A 284 13.46 23.03 -19.84
N TRP A 285 12.27 23.60 -20.05
CA TRP A 285 11.59 23.53 -21.34
C TRP A 285 12.37 24.26 -22.44
N GLY A 286 12.92 25.44 -22.14
CA GLY A 286 13.76 26.19 -23.07
C GLY A 286 15.00 25.42 -23.52
N ARG A 287 15.68 24.72 -22.59
CA ARG A 287 16.82 23.84 -22.95
C ARG A 287 16.41 22.71 -23.88
N ARG A 288 15.28 22.06 -23.59
CA ARG A 288 14.77 20.94 -24.40
C ARG A 288 14.41 21.34 -25.83
N GLN A 289 13.86 22.54 -26.01
CA GLN A 289 13.55 23.05 -27.36
C GLN A 289 14.82 23.31 -28.18
N ASN A 290 15.89 23.77 -27.53
CA ASN A 290 17.18 24.02 -28.19
C ASN A 290 17.94 22.73 -28.53
N GLU A 291 17.75 21.65 -27.77
CA GLU A 291 18.37 20.33 -28.05
C GLU A 291 17.69 19.56 -29.18
N GLY A 292 16.42 19.88 -29.47
CA GLY A 292 15.64 19.22 -30.53
C GLY A 292 15.58 19.97 -31.86
N SER A 293 16.27 21.11 -31.97
CA SER A 293 16.40 21.94 -33.18
C SER A 293 17.79 21.75 -33.82
#